data_AF-A0A0M9G3S9-F1
#
_entry.id   AF-A0A0M9G3S9-F1
#
_cell.length_a   1.000
_cell.length_b   1.000
_cell.length_c   1.000
_cell.angle_alpha   90.00
_cell.angle_beta   90.00
_cell.angle_gamma   90.00
#
_symmetry.space_group_name_H-M   'P 1'
#
loop_
_entity.id
_entity.type
_entity.pdbx_description
1 polymer ?
#
loop_
_entity_poly.entity_id
_entity_poly.type
_entity_poly.pdbx_seq_one_letter_code
_entity_poly.pdbx_strand_id
1 'polypeptide(L)'
;MSARTERRKRSSNVLKFHSVRRRKISDAAIVRGVEIEFDRTLPFWRCFTDLRLGSGRKPEVTQRTTRLLCRIPCKVFKRVDVVWARTQVHLHEVNGGRLVRSGGTNTNRAPNRFPMSSSESSHRNGNADTSAYTIDTLHFVHEDAYKKGPGSEHSFHVQSVVLRDSPAVLQCVAGAMVSFSFLVFTSLRLIHACEVRRCHIAQLSRALEPAMQACTHSCQESSVSRVGRKDAMTASPQMTPSLMLRKEAMTHSTEDAAGAFAELRGWCPAASSRILILGMGGNSMALALRAVLGPAAMIEVVEVEPAVVAACLRVGTLDEGDDHMKVHLQDAEGCLRALPHHVYDFIFMDIFEPMEATMQNLHPWVAAAREKLAAGGLLVMNEHQLPSAEGLAPYGKLFGDGNVQAVNLRGWNESVVVCVAPGSPETDTYTLEISKSYTNVAFNVYEALVPGWLPHFSWLVRAKTHYFQKLRCRLWTS
;
A
#
# COMPACT_ATOMS: atom_id res chain seq x y z
N MET A 1 -5.11 91.20 -9.62
CA MET A 1 -6.26 90.34 -9.97
C MET A 1 -5.73 89.17 -10.80
N SER A 2 -5.66 87.96 -10.25
CA SER A 2 -5.35 86.75 -11.03
C SER A 2 -6.05 85.54 -10.39
N ALA A 3 -6.76 84.79 -11.22
CA ALA A 3 -7.77 83.81 -10.86
C ALA A 3 -7.17 82.50 -10.34
N ARG A 4 -7.75 81.98 -9.25
CA ARG A 4 -7.47 80.65 -8.69
C ARG A 4 -8.35 79.60 -9.37
N THR A 5 -7.72 78.64 -10.03
CA THR A 5 -8.34 77.44 -10.60
C THR A 5 -8.54 76.36 -9.52
N GLU A 6 -9.77 75.90 -9.34
CA GLU A 6 -10.15 74.80 -8.45
C GLU A 6 -9.67 73.44 -8.98
N ARG A 7 -8.98 72.68 -8.12
CA ARG A 7 -8.49 71.33 -8.38
C ARG A 7 -9.56 70.30 -7.97
N ARG A 8 -10.18 69.66 -8.96
CA ARG A 8 -11.18 68.57 -8.83
C ARG A 8 -10.57 67.35 -8.10
N LYS A 9 -11.18 66.94 -6.97
CA LYS A 9 -10.88 65.68 -6.26
C LYS A 9 -11.25 64.46 -7.13
N ARG A 10 -10.29 63.57 -7.37
CA ARG A 10 -10.51 62.26 -8.02
C ARG A 10 -11.22 61.31 -7.05
N SER A 11 -12.42 60.90 -7.43
CA SER A 11 -13.21 59.84 -6.80
C SER A 11 -12.48 58.50 -6.85
N SER A 12 -12.36 57.82 -5.71
CA SER A 12 -11.82 56.47 -5.57
C SER A 12 -12.73 55.46 -6.27
N ASN A 13 -12.26 54.91 -7.39
CA ASN A 13 -12.89 53.77 -8.04
C ASN A 13 -12.74 52.54 -7.15
N VAL A 14 -13.81 52.20 -6.43
CA VAL A 14 -14.00 50.91 -5.78
C VAL A 14 -14.00 49.85 -6.89
N LEU A 15 -12.94 49.05 -6.97
CA LEU A 15 -12.86 47.85 -7.79
C LEU A 15 -13.98 46.89 -7.37
N LYS A 16 -15.10 46.93 -8.11
CA LYS A 16 -16.18 45.95 -7.99
C LYS A 16 -15.65 44.62 -8.52
N PHE A 17 -15.20 43.75 -7.62
CA PHE A 17 -14.97 42.35 -7.95
C PHE A 17 -16.33 41.71 -8.25
N HIS A 18 -16.63 41.52 -9.54
CA HIS A 18 -17.74 40.67 -9.94
C HIS A 18 -17.43 39.25 -9.45
N SER A 19 -18.11 38.80 -8.40
CA SER A 19 -18.12 37.41 -7.99
C SER A 19 -18.80 36.61 -9.10
N VAL A 20 -18.02 36.15 -10.07
CA VAL A 20 -18.50 35.23 -11.11
C VAL A 20 -19.03 34.00 -10.38
N ARG A 21 -20.36 33.78 -10.42
CA ARG A 21 -21.01 32.57 -9.88
C ARG A 21 -20.31 31.36 -10.49
N ARG A 22 -19.44 30.72 -9.71
CA ARG A 22 -18.73 29.51 -10.14
C ARG A 22 -19.75 28.39 -10.29
N ARG A 23 -19.79 27.74 -11.45
CA ARG A 23 -20.63 26.55 -11.65
C ARG A 23 -20.03 25.41 -10.84
N LYS A 24 -20.76 24.94 -9.83
CA LYS A 24 -20.40 23.75 -9.06
C LYS A 24 -20.62 22.52 -9.94
N ILE A 25 -19.63 21.63 -10.03
CA ILE A 25 -19.80 20.31 -10.67
C ILE A 25 -20.89 19.53 -9.92
N SER A 26 -21.82 18.91 -10.66
CA SER A 26 -22.90 18.12 -10.06
C SER A 26 -22.40 16.78 -9.53
N ASP A 27 -23.05 16.23 -8.52
CA ASP A 27 -22.67 14.94 -7.94
C ASP A 27 -22.78 13.80 -8.97
N ALA A 28 -23.76 13.86 -9.88
CA ALA A 28 -23.86 12.91 -11.00
C ALA A 28 -22.66 12.99 -11.96
N ALA A 29 -22.09 14.18 -12.19
CA ALA A 29 -20.88 14.32 -12.98
C ALA A 29 -19.65 13.80 -12.24
N ILE A 30 -19.59 13.97 -10.91
CA ILE A 30 -18.53 13.40 -10.08
C ILE A 30 -18.59 11.86 -10.10
N VAL A 31 -19.75 11.25 -9.89
CA VAL A 31 -19.92 9.79 -9.93
C VAL A 31 -19.41 9.23 -11.25
N ARG A 32 -19.80 9.83 -12.39
CA ARG A 32 -19.30 9.39 -13.70
C ARG A 32 -17.78 9.52 -13.83
N GLY A 33 -17.20 10.62 -13.34
CA GLY A 33 -15.74 10.80 -13.39
C GLY A 33 -15.00 9.79 -12.51
N VAL A 34 -15.51 9.53 -11.31
CA VAL A 34 -15.00 8.48 -10.40
C VAL A 34 -15.10 7.10 -11.06
N GLU A 35 -16.19 6.79 -11.75
CA GLU A 35 -16.38 5.53 -12.45
C GLU A 35 -15.40 5.32 -13.61
N ILE A 36 -15.16 6.36 -14.40
CA ILE A 36 -14.14 6.34 -15.47
C ILE A 36 -12.77 6.07 -14.87
N GLU A 37 -12.43 6.78 -13.79
CA GLU A 37 -11.15 6.63 -13.11
C GLU A 37 -11.00 5.26 -12.44
N PHE A 38 -12.07 4.74 -11.86
CA PHE A 38 -12.14 3.39 -11.30
C PHE A 38 -11.80 2.35 -12.39
N ASP A 39 -12.44 2.40 -13.55
CA ASP A 39 -12.15 1.45 -14.64
C ASP A 39 -10.73 1.57 -15.17
N ARG A 40 -10.21 2.81 -15.25
CA ARG A 40 -8.84 3.09 -15.68
C ARG A 40 -7.81 2.47 -14.74
N THR A 41 -8.06 2.53 -13.42
CA THR A 41 -7.08 2.16 -12.39
C THR A 41 -7.27 0.75 -11.82
N LEU A 42 -8.48 0.18 -11.90
CA LEU A 42 -8.80 -1.17 -11.42
C LEU A 42 -7.83 -2.26 -11.91
N PRO A 43 -7.34 -2.28 -13.16
CA PRO A 43 -6.41 -3.31 -13.63
C PRO A 43 -5.08 -3.40 -12.86
N PHE A 44 -4.77 -2.37 -12.06
CA PHE A 44 -3.56 -2.26 -11.25
C PHE A 44 -3.81 -2.50 -9.77
N TRP A 45 -5.07 -2.70 -9.37
CA TRP A 45 -5.41 -3.01 -8.00
C TRP A 45 -5.24 -4.48 -7.73
N ARG A 46 -4.88 -4.78 -6.48
CA ARG A 46 -4.49 -6.11 -6.08
C ARG A 46 -5.60 -7.15 -6.28
N CYS A 47 -6.83 -6.82 -5.91
CA CYS A 47 -7.97 -7.73 -6.11
C CYS A 47 -8.11 -8.16 -7.58
N PHE A 48 -7.84 -7.25 -8.52
CA PHE A 48 -7.88 -7.55 -9.95
C PHE A 48 -6.64 -8.32 -10.41
N THR A 49 -5.44 -7.92 -9.95
CA THR A 49 -4.20 -8.59 -10.33
C THR A 49 -4.12 -10.02 -9.81
N ASP A 50 -4.61 -10.28 -8.60
CA ASP A 50 -4.61 -11.60 -7.98
C ASP A 50 -5.55 -12.55 -8.74
N LEU A 51 -6.77 -12.11 -9.09
CA LEU A 51 -7.67 -12.86 -9.98
C LEU A 51 -7.04 -13.12 -11.35
N ARG A 52 -6.36 -12.10 -11.93
CA ARG A 52 -5.66 -12.26 -13.21
C ARG A 52 -4.54 -13.29 -13.14
N LEU A 53 -3.79 -13.31 -12.04
CA LEU A 53 -2.69 -14.25 -11.82
C LEU A 53 -3.22 -15.67 -11.59
N GLY A 54 -4.31 -15.83 -10.83
CA GLY A 54 -4.93 -17.13 -10.57
C GLY A 54 -5.55 -17.75 -11.82
N SER A 55 -6.29 -16.96 -12.61
CA SER A 55 -6.96 -17.44 -13.83
C SER A 55 -6.07 -17.45 -15.07
N GLY A 56 -4.95 -16.71 -15.05
CA GLY A 56 -4.10 -16.47 -16.22
C GLY A 56 -4.76 -15.61 -17.30
N ARG A 57 -5.90 -14.98 -17.01
CA ARG A 57 -6.71 -14.19 -17.95
C ARG A 57 -7.13 -12.86 -17.33
N LYS A 58 -7.43 -11.87 -18.16
CA LYS A 58 -7.93 -10.57 -17.68
C LYS A 58 -9.35 -10.76 -17.13
N PRO A 59 -9.63 -10.49 -15.84
CA PRO A 59 -10.98 -10.49 -15.30
C PRO A 59 -11.86 -9.44 -16.02
N GLU A 60 -13.15 -9.74 -16.13
CA GLU A 60 -14.13 -8.83 -16.74
C GLU A 60 -15.06 -8.26 -15.68
N VAL A 61 -15.34 -6.96 -15.76
CA VAL A 61 -16.33 -6.31 -14.91
C VAL A 61 -17.71 -6.60 -15.48
N THR A 62 -18.52 -7.40 -14.79
CA THR A 62 -19.88 -7.76 -15.25
C THR A 62 -20.94 -6.83 -14.69
N GLN A 63 -20.74 -6.35 -13.46
CA GLN A 63 -21.66 -5.44 -12.80
C GLN A 63 -20.86 -4.48 -11.92
N ARG A 64 -21.29 -3.22 -11.89
CA ARG A 64 -20.73 -2.20 -11.01
C ARG A 64 -21.81 -1.22 -10.56
N THR A 65 -21.79 -0.86 -9.29
CA THR A 65 -22.60 0.24 -8.75
C THR A 65 -21.74 1.15 -7.88
N THR A 66 -21.70 2.45 -8.21
CA THR A 66 -20.91 3.46 -7.51
C THR A 66 -21.82 4.46 -6.80
N ARG A 67 -21.49 4.79 -5.54
CA ARG A 67 -22.17 5.85 -4.79
C ARG A 67 -21.17 6.75 -4.08
N LEU A 68 -21.47 8.04 -3.99
CA LEU A 68 -20.68 8.97 -3.19
C LEU A 68 -21.00 8.79 -1.70
N LEU A 69 -19.97 8.68 -0.87
CA LEU A 69 -20.11 8.65 0.59
C LEU A 69 -19.99 10.05 1.17
N CYS A 70 -19.02 10.83 0.69
CA CYS A 70 -18.89 12.24 1.02
C CYS A 70 -18.13 13.03 -0.05
N ARG A 71 -18.32 14.34 -0.02
CA ARG A 71 -17.61 15.32 -0.82
C ARG A 71 -17.31 16.52 0.08
N ILE A 72 -16.05 16.85 0.25
CA ILE A 72 -15.59 17.90 1.16
C ILE A 72 -14.63 18.81 0.40
N PRO A 73 -14.92 20.12 0.26
CA PRO A 73 -14.01 21.04 -0.42
C PRO A 73 -12.71 21.20 0.36
N CYS A 74 -11.58 21.14 -0.35
CA CYS A 74 -10.25 21.32 0.23
C CYS A 74 -10.07 22.76 0.75
N LYS A 75 -9.36 22.91 1.88
CA LYS A 75 -8.99 24.21 2.43
C LYS A 75 -7.64 24.68 1.92
N VAL A 76 -6.68 23.77 1.77
CA VAL A 76 -5.31 24.05 1.31
C VAL A 76 -5.28 23.99 -0.22
N PHE A 77 -5.69 22.87 -0.82
CA PHE A 77 -5.70 22.70 -2.27
C PHE A 77 -6.90 23.43 -2.90
N LYS A 78 -6.69 24.66 -3.37
CA LYS A 78 -7.79 25.49 -3.89
C LYS A 78 -8.39 24.85 -5.13
N ARG A 79 -9.73 24.88 -5.20
CA ARG A 79 -10.52 24.36 -6.33
C ARG A 79 -10.40 22.84 -6.51
N VAL A 80 -10.12 22.14 -5.42
CA VAL A 80 -10.13 20.68 -5.34
C VAL A 80 -11.15 20.29 -4.27
N ASP A 81 -11.91 19.24 -4.53
CA ASP A 81 -12.75 18.57 -3.55
C ASP A 81 -12.14 17.20 -3.22
N VAL A 82 -12.15 16.82 -1.94
CA VAL A 82 -11.97 15.42 -1.52
C VAL A 82 -13.30 14.70 -1.71
N VAL A 83 -13.28 13.61 -2.47
CA VAL A 83 -14.45 12.77 -2.72
C VAL A 83 -14.17 11.35 -2.26
N TRP A 84 -15.06 10.80 -1.44
CA TRP A 84 -15.10 9.36 -1.19
C TRP A 84 -16.24 8.74 -1.96
N ALA A 85 -15.94 7.62 -2.61
CA ALA A 85 -16.93 6.80 -3.28
C ALA A 85 -16.82 5.34 -2.85
N ARG A 86 -17.96 4.66 -2.81
CA ARG A 86 -18.05 3.22 -2.65
C ARG A 86 -18.52 2.60 -3.94
N THR A 87 -17.78 1.59 -4.39
CA THR A 87 -18.09 0.82 -5.57
C THR A 87 -18.26 -0.64 -5.20
N GLN A 88 -19.43 -1.19 -5.48
CA GLN A 88 -19.65 -2.63 -5.50
C GLN A 88 -19.36 -3.11 -6.91
N VAL A 89 -18.43 -4.05 -7.06
CA VAL A 89 -17.99 -4.56 -8.37
C VAL A 89 -18.03 -6.09 -8.37
N HIS A 90 -18.56 -6.65 -9.46
CA HIS A 90 -18.51 -8.07 -9.76
C HIS A 90 -17.49 -8.32 -10.85
N LEU A 91 -16.50 -9.13 -10.54
CA LEU A 91 -15.44 -9.56 -11.46
C LEU A 91 -15.70 -11.02 -11.84
N HIS A 92 -15.81 -11.25 -13.13
CA HIS A 92 -15.99 -12.58 -13.71
C HIS A 92 -14.64 -13.12 -14.17
N GLU A 93 -14.28 -14.29 -13.67
CA GLU A 93 -13.15 -15.04 -14.20
C GLU A 93 -13.54 -15.62 -15.55
N VAL A 94 -12.87 -15.17 -16.62
CA VAL A 94 -13.11 -15.70 -17.96
C VAL A 94 -12.56 -17.11 -18.02
N ASN A 95 -13.42 -18.11 -17.74
CA ASN A 95 -13.06 -19.52 -17.87
C ASN A 95 -12.63 -19.81 -19.29
N GLY A 96 -11.32 -19.90 -19.47
CA GLY A 96 -10.77 -20.53 -20.64
C GLY A 96 -11.07 -22.00 -20.55
N GLY A 97 -11.98 -22.48 -21.38
CA GLY A 97 -11.86 -23.85 -21.87
C GLY A 97 -10.43 -24.01 -22.33
N ARG A 98 -9.59 -24.60 -21.46
CA ARG A 98 -8.25 -25.00 -21.80
C ARG A 98 -8.54 -26.02 -22.89
N LEU A 99 -8.41 -25.62 -24.16
CA LEU A 99 -8.32 -26.58 -25.24
C LEU A 99 -7.11 -27.43 -24.85
N VAL A 100 -7.39 -28.55 -24.19
CA VAL A 100 -6.44 -29.63 -24.04
C VAL A 100 -6.17 -30.00 -25.49
N ARG A 101 -5.10 -29.43 -26.04
CA ARG A 101 -4.52 -29.90 -27.28
C ARG A 101 -4.10 -31.33 -26.98
N SER A 102 -4.97 -32.28 -27.30
CA SER A 102 -4.61 -33.67 -27.55
C SER A 102 -3.72 -33.68 -28.79
N GLY A 103 -2.50 -33.19 -28.65
CA GLY A 103 -1.42 -33.33 -29.61
C GLY A 103 -0.52 -34.43 -29.09
N GLY A 104 -0.63 -35.60 -29.68
CA GLY A 104 0.12 -36.78 -29.31
C GLY A 104 1.63 -36.65 -29.53
N THR A 105 2.32 -37.63 -28.96
CA THR A 105 3.66 -38.16 -29.27
C THR A 105 4.92 -37.43 -28.75
N ASN A 106 5.58 -38.15 -27.82
CA ASN A 106 7.02 -38.40 -27.69
C ASN A 106 8.02 -37.23 -27.62
N THR A 107 8.66 -37.06 -26.45
CA THR A 107 10.04 -37.54 -26.21
C THR A 107 10.49 -37.24 -24.77
N ASN A 108 11.29 -38.18 -24.23
CA ASN A 108 11.88 -38.18 -22.90
C ASN A 108 12.76 -36.95 -22.60
N ARG A 109 12.44 -36.20 -21.53
CA ARG A 109 13.44 -35.61 -20.62
C ARG A 109 12.80 -35.00 -19.37
N ALA A 110 13.15 -35.53 -18.21
CA ALA A 110 12.76 -35.01 -16.90
C ALA A 110 13.55 -33.73 -16.53
N PRO A 111 12.91 -32.79 -15.81
CA PRO A 111 13.43 -32.48 -14.48
C PRO A 111 12.33 -32.36 -13.41
N ASN A 112 12.74 -32.68 -12.17
CA ASN A 112 11.96 -32.69 -10.92
C ASN A 112 10.99 -31.51 -10.76
N ARG A 113 9.70 -31.81 -10.70
CA ARG A 113 8.65 -30.92 -10.18
C ARG A 113 8.30 -31.35 -8.76
N PHE A 114 8.19 -30.36 -7.88
CA PHE A 114 7.64 -30.51 -6.53
C PHE A 114 6.19 -31.04 -6.59
N PRO A 115 5.79 -31.93 -5.67
CA PRO A 115 4.42 -32.45 -5.63
C PRO A 115 3.49 -31.37 -5.06
N MET A 116 2.68 -30.75 -5.91
CA MET A 116 1.43 -30.15 -5.46
C MET A 116 0.43 -31.28 -5.24
N SER A 117 -0.14 -31.33 -4.04
CA SER A 117 -1.15 -32.29 -3.63
C SER A 117 -2.35 -32.27 -4.58
N SER A 118 -2.54 -33.37 -5.29
CA SER A 118 -3.70 -33.65 -6.10
C SER A 118 -4.87 -34.09 -5.21
N SER A 119 -5.69 -33.14 -4.76
CA SER A 119 -7.00 -33.44 -4.18
C SER A 119 -8.07 -33.47 -5.28
N GLU A 120 -8.54 -34.68 -5.54
CA GLU A 120 -9.88 -35.08 -5.98
C GLU A 120 -10.65 -34.16 -6.94
N SER A 121 -10.64 -34.58 -8.21
CA SER A 121 -11.47 -34.08 -9.30
C SER A 121 -12.95 -34.47 -9.11
N SER A 122 -13.69 -33.67 -8.36
CA SER A 122 -15.15 -33.63 -8.47
C SER A 122 -15.54 -32.83 -9.73
N HIS A 123 -16.36 -33.40 -10.61
CA HIS A 123 -16.98 -32.71 -11.74
C HIS A 123 -17.84 -31.53 -11.26
N ARG A 124 -17.25 -30.35 -11.06
CA ARG A 124 -17.98 -29.11 -10.82
C ARG A 124 -18.59 -28.67 -12.14
N ASN A 125 -19.92 -28.70 -12.22
CA ASN A 125 -20.68 -28.00 -13.26
C ASN A 125 -20.16 -26.55 -13.34
N GLY A 126 -19.72 -26.15 -14.53
CA GLY A 126 -18.97 -24.93 -14.78
C GLY A 126 -19.77 -23.64 -14.66
N ASN A 127 -20.32 -23.35 -13.48
CA ASN A 127 -20.66 -21.97 -13.13
C ASN A 127 -19.34 -21.22 -13.02
N ALA A 128 -19.16 -20.22 -13.89
CA ALA A 128 -18.03 -19.32 -13.77
C ALA A 128 -18.08 -18.60 -12.43
N ASP A 129 -17.00 -18.70 -11.66
CA ASP A 129 -16.90 -18.06 -10.35
C ASP A 129 -16.86 -16.54 -10.56
N THR A 130 -17.92 -15.87 -10.11
CA THR A 130 -18.01 -14.41 -10.06
C THR A 130 -17.60 -13.97 -8.66
N SER A 131 -16.54 -13.18 -8.56
CA SER A 131 -16.09 -12.59 -7.30
C SER A 131 -16.71 -11.21 -7.12
N ALA A 132 -17.31 -10.95 -5.96
CA ALA A 132 -17.90 -9.65 -5.61
C ALA A 132 -17.01 -8.92 -4.60
N TYR A 133 -16.74 -7.64 -4.83
CA TYR A 133 -15.94 -6.80 -3.95
C TYR A 133 -16.68 -5.51 -3.60
N THR A 134 -16.55 -5.07 -2.34
CA THR A 134 -16.88 -3.70 -1.94
C THR A 134 -15.61 -2.89 -1.78
N ILE A 135 -15.40 -1.93 -2.67
CA ILE A 135 -14.18 -1.11 -2.72
C ILE A 135 -14.56 0.34 -2.46
N ASP A 136 -13.91 0.95 -1.48
CA ASP A 136 -14.00 2.38 -1.28
C ASP A 136 -12.75 3.08 -1.85
N THR A 137 -12.96 4.25 -2.45
CA THR A 137 -11.89 5.05 -3.07
C THR A 137 -11.96 6.50 -2.62
N LEU A 138 -10.79 7.08 -2.32
CA LEU A 138 -10.62 8.52 -2.07
C LEU A 138 -10.06 9.16 -3.33
N HIS A 139 -10.66 10.27 -3.76
CA HIS A 139 -10.26 11.04 -4.93
C HIS A 139 -10.03 12.50 -4.58
N PHE A 140 -9.03 13.13 -5.20
CA PHE A 140 -9.00 14.57 -5.40
C PHE A 140 -9.69 14.92 -6.72
N VAL A 141 -10.70 15.78 -6.66
CA VAL A 141 -11.54 16.17 -7.81
C VAL A 141 -11.45 17.66 -8.08
N HIS A 142 -10.97 18.04 -9.26
CA HIS A 142 -10.85 19.45 -9.63
C HIS A 142 -12.21 20.08 -9.95
N GLU A 143 -12.44 21.33 -9.51
CA GLU A 143 -13.70 22.05 -9.76
C GLU A 143 -14.02 22.18 -11.25
N ASP A 144 -13.00 22.26 -12.12
CA ASP A 144 -13.13 22.41 -13.57
C ASP A 144 -13.04 21.09 -14.34
N ALA A 145 -13.15 19.95 -13.66
CA ALA A 145 -13.18 18.63 -14.26
C ALA A 145 -14.17 18.47 -15.42
N TYR A 146 -15.24 19.26 -15.43
CA TYR A 146 -16.28 19.26 -16.47
C TYR A 146 -15.92 20.08 -17.73
N LYS A 147 -14.92 20.96 -17.69
CA LYS A 147 -14.66 21.94 -18.77
C LYS A 147 -13.88 21.37 -19.94
N LYS A 148 -13.11 20.30 -19.73
CA LYS A 148 -12.20 19.72 -20.71
C LYS A 148 -12.80 18.50 -21.44
N GLY A 149 -14.13 18.35 -21.42
CA GLY A 149 -14.83 17.16 -21.90
C GLY A 149 -15.20 16.19 -20.76
N PRO A 150 -15.81 15.04 -21.07
CA PRO A 150 -16.09 14.01 -20.07
C PRO A 150 -14.76 13.47 -19.53
N GLY A 151 -14.36 13.94 -18.34
CA GLY A 151 -13.20 13.45 -17.61
C GLY A 151 -11.89 13.76 -18.32
N SER A 152 -11.39 15.00 -18.21
CA SER A 152 -9.98 15.18 -18.57
C SER A 152 -9.15 14.20 -17.76
N GLU A 153 -8.28 13.47 -18.44
CA GLU A 153 -7.14 12.82 -17.81
C GLU A 153 -6.60 13.83 -16.78
N HIS A 154 -6.45 13.41 -15.53
CA HIS A 154 -6.01 14.25 -14.41
C HIS A 154 -7.04 15.18 -13.74
N SER A 155 -8.35 14.88 -13.78
CA SER A 155 -9.34 15.63 -12.98
C SER A 155 -9.89 14.87 -11.78
N PHE A 156 -9.68 13.56 -11.73
CA PHE A 156 -10.14 12.65 -10.68
C PHE A 156 -8.95 11.80 -10.26
N HIS A 157 -8.14 12.29 -9.32
CA HIS A 157 -6.94 11.58 -8.89
C HIS A 157 -7.28 10.62 -7.77
N VAL A 158 -7.22 9.31 -8.03
CA VAL A 158 -7.30 8.29 -6.97
C VAL A 158 -6.10 8.49 -6.04
N GLN A 159 -6.38 8.65 -4.75
CA GLN A 159 -5.37 8.79 -3.69
C GLN A 159 -5.29 7.54 -2.82
N SER A 160 -6.40 6.80 -2.70
CA SER A 160 -6.44 5.60 -1.88
C SER A 160 -7.57 4.68 -2.30
N VAL A 161 -7.34 3.39 -2.10
CA VAL A 161 -8.25 2.32 -2.44
C VAL A 161 -8.28 1.36 -1.24
N VAL A 162 -9.46 1.18 -0.65
CA VAL A 162 -9.68 0.34 0.52
C VAL A 162 -10.65 -0.78 0.14
N LEU A 163 -10.18 -2.02 0.21
CA LEU A 163 -11.05 -3.18 0.08
C LEU A 163 -11.77 -3.41 1.42
N ARG A 164 -13.06 -3.10 1.49
CA ARG A 164 -13.81 -3.07 2.76
C ARG A 164 -13.87 -4.41 3.46
N ASP A 165 -13.97 -5.48 2.69
CA ASP A 165 -14.07 -6.85 3.21
C ASP A 165 -12.71 -7.36 3.71
N SER A 166 -11.61 -6.67 3.37
CA SER A 166 -10.25 -7.04 3.75
C SER A 166 -9.34 -5.80 3.74
N PRO A 167 -9.54 -4.84 4.68
CA PRO A 167 -8.86 -3.54 4.64
C PRO A 167 -7.34 -3.65 4.84
N ALA A 168 -6.87 -4.76 5.42
CA ALA A 168 -5.45 -5.09 5.54
C ALA A 168 -4.79 -5.42 4.19
N VAL A 169 -5.57 -5.85 3.20
CA VAL A 169 -5.11 -6.17 1.85
C VAL A 169 -5.01 -4.86 1.07
N LEU A 170 -3.86 -4.22 1.19
CA LEU A 170 -3.57 -2.97 0.50
C LEU A 170 -3.69 -3.12 -1.01
N GLN A 171 -4.20 -2.07 -1.62
CA GLN A 171 -4.39 -1.93 -3.06
C GLN A 171 -3.42 -0.85 -3.59
N CYS A 172 -3.18 -0.86 -4.90
CA CYS A 172 -2.35 0.15 -5.58
C CYS A 172 -0.92 0.26 -4.98
N VAL A 173 -0.29 1.44 -5.11
CA VAL A 173 1.12 1.69 -4.75
C VAL A 173 1.39 1.50 -3.26
N ALA A 174 0.47 1.92 -2.39
CA ALA A 174 0.60 1.76 -0.95
C ALA A 174 0.85 0.29 -0.56
N GLY A 175 0.21 -0.66 -1.25
CA GLY A 175 0.46 -2.08 -1.07
C GLY A 175 1.89 -2.49 -1.44
N ALA A 176 2.41 -1.99 -2.55
CA ALA A 176 3.80 -2.24 -2.94
C ALA A 176 4.80 -1.59 -1.96
N MET A 177 4.53 -0.38 -1.46
CA MET A 177 5.38 0.30 -0.48
C MET A 177 5.55 -0.51 0.81
N VAL A 178 4.42 -0.89 1.42
CA VAL A 178 4.42 -1.67 2.67
C VAL A 178 5.01 -3.06 2.43
N SER A 179 4.61 -3.74 1.35
CA SER A 179 5.11 -5.08 1.06
C SER A 179 6.62 -5.09 0.81
N PHE A 180 7.12 -4.18 -0.03
CA PHE A 180 8.53 -4.13 -0.36
C PHE A 180 9.39 -3.79 0.85
N SER A 181 8.97 -2.82 1.66
CA SER A 181 9.71 -2.43 2.87
C SER A 181 9.77 -3.53 3.91
N PHE A 182 8.68 -4.28 4.13
CA PHE A 182 8.66 -5.42 5.06
C PHE A 182 9.52 -6.58 4.56
N LEU A 183 9.51 -6.85 3.25
CA LEU A 183 10.39 -7.84 2.63
C LEU A 183 11.86 -7.43 2.75
N VAL A 184 12.19 -6.15 2.55
CA VAL A 184 13.55 -5.61 2.73
C VAL A 184 13.98 -5.74 4.18
N PHE A 185 13.16 -5.27 5.14
CA PHE A 185 13.44 -5.33 6.58
C PHE A 185 13.78 -6.77 7.02
N THR A 186 12.89 -7.72 6.73
CA THR A 186 13.09 -9.13 7.12
C THR A 186 14.28 -9.75 6.41
N SER A 187 14.51 -9.41 5.13
CA SER A 187 15.67 -9.92 4.39
C SER A 187 17.01 -9.47 4.99
N LEU A 188 17.12 -8.22 5.45
CA LEU A 188 18.33 -7.72 6.13
C LEU A 188 18.64 -8.56 7.37
N ARG A 189 17.64 -8.80 8.23
CA ARG A 189 17.78 -9.63 9.43
C ARG A 189 18.15 -11.08 9.10
N LEU A 190 17.58 -11.65 8.04
CA LEU A 190 17.93 -12.99 7.57
C LEU A 190 19.39 -13.08 7.11
N ILE A 191 19.87 -12.08 6.37
CA ILE A 191 21.28 -12.02 5.93
C ILE A 191 22.21 -11.93 7.14
N HIS A 192 21.93 -10.99 8.06
CA HIS A 192 22.71 -10.85 9.29
C HIS A 192 22.76 -12.15 10.09
N ALA A 193 21.60 -12.82 10.28
CA ALA A 193 21.55 -14.09 10.97
C ALA A 193 22.34 -15.19 10.25
N CYS A 194 22.32 -15.23 8.92
CA CYS A 194 23.15 -16.14 8.13
C CYS A 194 24.65 -15.89 8.34
N GLU A 195 25.09 -14.63 8.39
CA GLU A 195 26.49 -14.29 8.67
C GLU A 195 26.90 -14.72 10.09
N VAL A 196 26.11 -14.33 11.11
CA VAL A 196 26.39 -14.66 12.52
C VAL A 196 26.43 -16.17 12.75
N ARG A 197 25.49 -16.91 12.14
CA ARG A 197 25.40 -18.37 12.27
C ARG A 197 26.33 -19.12 11.30
N ARG A 198 27.03 -18.40 10.42
CA ARG A 198 27.87 -18.96 9.34
C ARG A 198 27.13 -20.00 8.50
N CYS A 199 25.90 -19.70 8.09
CA CYS A 199 25.06 -20.59 7.29
C CYS A 199 24.53 -19.90 6.03
N HIS A 200 24.06 -20.70 5.07
CA HIS A 200 23.39 -20.19 3.89
C HIS A 200 21.89 -20.03 4.11
N ILE A 201 21.26 -19.12 3.36
CA ILE A 201 19.80 -18.89 3.42
C ILE A 201 18.98 -20.18 3.21
N ALA A 202 19.45 -21.12 2.41
CA ALA A 202 18.77 -22.41 2.22
C ALA A 202 18.75 -23.27 3.51
N GLN A 203 19.81 -23.18 4.34
CA GLN A 203 19.84 -23.87 5.63
C GLN A 203 18.92 -23.17 6.64
N LEU A 204 18.97 -21.84 6.70
CA LEU A 204 18.08 -21.06 7.57
C LEU A 204 16.60 -21.26 7.20
N SER A 205 16.26 -21.25 5.91
CA SER A 205 14.91 -21.53 5.43
C SER A 205 14.41 -22.90 5.88
N ARG A 206 15.24 -23.95 5.79
CA ARG A 206 14.86 -25.30 6.28
C ARG A 206 14.66 -25.33 7.79
N ALA A 207 15.39 -24.52 8.55
CA ALA A 207 15.21 -24.42 9.99
C ALA A 207 13.89 -23.71 10.37
N LEU A 208 13.43 -22.76 9.57
CA LEU A 208 12.16 -22.04 9.80
C LEU A 208 10.93 -22.79 9.29
N GLU A 209 11.10 -23.74 8.36
CA GLU A 209 10.02 -24.49 7.73
C GLU A 209 9.03 -25.14 8.72
N PRO A 210 9.47 -25.81 9.81
CA PRO A 210 8.52 -26.38 10.79
C PRO A 210 7.63 -25.31 11.44
N ALA A 211 8.19 -24.14 11.77
CA ALA A 211 7.43 -23.05 12.36
C ALA A 211 6.41 -22.47 11.37
N MET A 212 6.79 -22.34 10.08
CA MET A 212 5.89 -21.91 9.01
C MET A 212 4.72 -22.88 8.82
N GLN A 213 4.98 -24.19 8.82
CA GLN A 213 3.96 -25.22 8.68
C GLN A 213 3.00 -25.23 9.88
N ALA A 214 3.53 -25.15 11.11
CA ALA A 214 2.72 -25.09 12.33
C ALA A 214 1.76 -23.89 12.34
N CYS A 215 2.23 -22.70 11.95
CA CYS A 215 1.38 -21.51 11.85
C CYS A 215 0.30 -21.65 10.78
N THR A 216 0.65 -22.22 9.62
CA THR A 216 -0.28 -22.40 8.50
C THR A 216 -1.43 -23.36 8.84
N HIS A 217 -1.12 -24.49 9.50
CA HIS A 217 -2.14 -25.46 9.91
C HIS A 217 -3.12 -24.87 10.92
N SER A 218 -2.63 -24.10 11.90
CA SER A 218 -3.47 -23.43 12.90
C SER A 218 -4.47 -22.44 12.27
N CYS A 219 -4.05 -21.73 11.22
CA CYS A 219 -4.92 -20.80 10.50
C CYS A 219 -6.05 -21.52 9.72
N GLN A 220 -5.78 -22.70 9.16
CA GLN A 220 -6.75 -23.44 8.34
C GLN A 220 -7.86 -24.09 9.17
N GLU A 221 -7.54 -24.73 10.30
CA GLU A 221 -8.53 -25.40 11.16
C GLU A 221 -9.62 -24.44 11.67
N SER A 222 -9.25 -23.17 11.88
CA SER A 222 -10.17 -22.12 12.33
C SER A 222 -11.24 -21.75 11.29
N SER A 223 -11.00 -22.02 10.00
CA SER A 223 -11.88 -21.59 8.91
C SER A 223 -13.01 -22.58 8.59
N VAL A 224 -12.82 -23.88 8.85
CA VAL A 224 -13.74 -24.96 8.42
C VAL A 224 -14.98 -25.08 9.32
N SER A 225 -14.93 -24.60 10.56
CA SER A 225 -16.03 -24.70 11.53
C SER A 225 -17.20 -23.73 11.31
N ARG A 226 -17.18 -22.85 10.30
CA ARG A 226 -18.19 -21.80 10.09
C ARG A 226 -19.38 -22.16 9.20
N VAL A 227 -19.42 -23.34 8.58
CA VAL A 227 -20.54 -23.73 7.69
C VAL A 227 -21.61 -24.46 8.51
N GLY A 228 -22.37 -23.74 9.33
CA GLY A 228 -23.39 -24.38 10.16
C GLY A 228 -24.26 -23.47 11.02
N ARG A 229 -24.67 -22.28 10.56
CA ARG A 229 -25.77 -21.53 11.21
C ARG A 229 -26.43 -20.58 10.22
N LYS A 230 -27.48 -21.06 9.54
CA LYS A 230 -28.55 -20.21 9.02
C LYS A 230 -29.45 -19.92 10.21
N ASP A 231 -29.52 -18.68 10.68
CA ASP A 231 -30.73 -18.10 11.28
C ASP A 231 -30.59 -16.59 11.57
N ALA A 232 -31.67 -15.88 11.24
CA ALA A 232 -32.13 -14.55 11.67
C ALA A 232 -31.33 -13.26 11.32
N MET A 233 -31.88 -12.53 10.35
CA MET A 233 -31.68 -11.11 10.10
C MET A 233 -32.20 -10.24 11.26
N THR A 234 -31.39 -9.31 11.75
CA THR A 234 -31.69 -7.88 12.09
C THR A 234 -30.79 -7.38 13.24
N ALA A 235 -29.79 -6.54 12.91
CA ALA A 235 -29.25 -5.47 13.77
C ALA A 235 -28.06 -4.75 13.09
N SER A 236 -27.89 -3.48 13.41
CA SER A 236 -26.92 -2.49 12.88
C SER A 236 -25.47 -2.96 12.76
N PRO A 237 -24.72 -2.50 11.73
CA PRO A 237 -23.31 -2.85 11.56
C PRO A 237 -22.41 -1.83 12.26
N GLN A 238 -22.02 -2.10 13.51
CA GLN A 238 -20.71 -1.66 14.00
C GLN A 238 -19.67 -2.66 13.49
N MET A 239 -19.08 -2.38 12.33
CA MET A 239 -18.01 -3.19 11.76
C MET A 239 -16.67 -2.74 12.32
N THR A 240 -16.18 -3.45 13.34
CA THR A 240 -14.74 -3.59 13.58
C THR A 240 -14.33 -4.95 13.02
N PRO A 241 -13.48 -5.04 11.97
CA PRO A 241 -12.86 -6.29 11.57
C PRO A 241 -11.79 -6.61 12.61
N SER A 242 -12.22 -7.20 13.73
CA SER A 242 -11.34 -7.71 14.76
C SER A 242 -10.67 -8.98 14.22
N LEU A 243 -9.51 -8.79 13.61
CA LEU A 243 -8.45 -9.80 13.47
C LEU A 243 -7.77 -10.05 14.83
N MET A 244 -8.42 -9.74 15.96
CA MET A 244 -7.88 -10.09 17.26
C MET A 244 -7.95 -11.60 17.46
N LEU A 245 -6.75 -12.15 17.69
CA LEU A 245 -6.48 -13.46 18.28
C LEU A 245 -7.66 -13.92 19.15
N ARG A 246 -8.46 -14.85 18.64
CA ARG A 246 -9.47 -15.55 19.44
C ARG A 246 -8.77 -16.61 20.28
N LYS A 247 -8.83 -16.41 21.60
CA LYS A 247 -8.19 -17.26 22.60
C LYS A 247 -9.23 -18.21 23.21
N GLU A 248 -9.63 -19.30 22.54
CA GLU A 248 -10.45 -20.34 23.17
C GLU A 248 -10.07 -21.78 22.75
N ALA A 249 -9.53 -22.50 23.74
CA ALA A 249 -9.63 -23.94 24.06
C ALA A 249 -9.36 -25.03 22.99
N MET A 250 -8.08 -25.38 22.79
CA MET A 250 -7.59 -26.75 22.57
C MET A 250 -6.25 -26.92 23.32
N THR A 251 -6.14 -27.88 24.24
CA THR A 251 -5.08 -27.85 25.28
C THR A 251 -3.84 -28.70 25.02
N HIS A 252 -3.66 -29.30 23.84
CA HIS A 252 -2.44 -30.08 23.56
C HIS A 252 -1.73 -29.77 22.23
N SER A 253 -2.33 -29.01 21.31
CA SER A 253 -1.66 -28.53 20.08
C SER A 253 -1.25 -27.05 20.13
N THR A 254 -1.56 -26.34 21.21
CA THR A 254 -1.44 -24.87 21.28
C THR A 254 -0.07 -24.35 21.68
N GLU A 255 0.72 -25.10 22.45
CA GLU A 255 2.05 -24.65 22.88
C GLU A 255 3.05 -24.61 21.71
N ASP A 256 3.06 -25.63 20.86
CA ASP A 256 3.92 -25.69 19.68
C ASP A 256 3.59 -24.58 18.67
N ALA A 257 2.30 -24.30 18.45
CA ALA A 257 1.85 -23.24 17.54
C ALA A 257 2.22 -21.83 18.06
N ALA A 258 2.11 -21.60 19.38
CA ALA A 258 2.49 -20.32 19.98
C ALA A 258 4.01 -20.09 19.90
N GLY A 259 4.81 -21.12 20.14
CA GLY A 259 6.27 -21.07 19.98
C GLY A 259 6.68 -20.77 18.54
N ALA A 260 6.09 -21.49 17.58
CA ALA A 260 6.31 -21.27 16.14
C ALA A 260 5.93 -19.84 15.71
N PHE A 261 4.79 -19.34 16.18
CA PHE A 261 4.35 -17.97 15.88
C PHE A 261 5.33 -16.94 16.44
N ALA A 262 5.76 -17.10 17.70
CA ALA A 262 6.73 -16.20 18.31
C ALA A 262 8.09 -16.21 17.59
N GLU A 263 8.56 -17.39 17.18
CA GLU A 263 9.78 -17.53 16.38
C GLU A 263 9.68 -16.76 15.06
N LEU A 264 8.61 -16.97 14.28
CA LEU A 264 8.41 -16.27 13.01
C LEU A 264 8.26 -14.76 13.22
N ARG A 265 7.54 -14.33 14.25
CA ARG A 265 7.32 -12.92 14.56
C ARG A 265 8.63 -12.18 14.88
N GLY A 266 9.64 -12.88 15.40
CA GLY A 266 10.98 -12.33 15.65
C GLY A 266 11.74 -11.86 14.39
N TRP A 267 11.28 -12.26 13.19
CA TRP A 267 11.83 -11.83 11.91
C TRP A 267 11.10 -10.63 11.29
N CYS A 268 9.96 -10.25 11.86
CA CYS A 268 9.15 -9.12 11.41
C CYS A 268 9.43 -7.86 12.24
N PRO A 269 8.95 -6.68 11.81
CA PRO A 269 8.95 -5.50 12.66
C PRO A 269 8.22 -5.76 13.97
N ALA A 270 8.75 -5.23 15.08
CA ALA A 270 8.18 -5.42 16.40
C ALA A 270 6.72 -4.93 16.46
N ALA A 271 5.90 -5.54 17.32
CA ALA A 271 4.51 -5.09 17.51
C ALA A 271 4.42 -3.64 18.04
N SER A 272 5.49 -3.14 18.68
CA SER A 272 5.63 -1.77 19.18
C SER A 272 6.32 -0.83 18.20
N SER A 273 6.45 -1.21 16.92
CA SER A 273 7.15 -0.38 15.93
C SER A 273 6.56 1.02 15.86
N ARG A 274 7.42 2.02 15.72
CA ARG A 274 7.04 3.43 15.54
C ARG A 274 7.10 3.79 14.06
N ILE A 275 5.96 4.24 13.53
CA ILE A 275 5.77 4.49 12.12
C ILE A 275 5.32 5.93 11.92
N LEU A 276 5.96 6.61 10.98
CA LEU A 276 5.51 7.88 10.45
C LEU A 276 5.01 7.70 9.01
N ILE A 277 3.87 8.27 8.68
CA ILE A 277 3.33 8.33 7.32
C ILE A 277 3.19 9.80 6.95
N LEU A 278 3.87 10.24 5.90
CA LEU A 278 3.75 11.58 5.33
C LEU A 278 2.81 11.51 4.12
N GLY A 279 1.62 12.09 4.25
CA GLY A 279 0.51 11.94 3.32
C GLY A 279 -0.46 10.86 3.80
N MET A 280 -1.69 11.24 4.17
CA MET A 280 -2.67 10.30 4.73
C MET A 280 -3.43 9.54 3.65
N GLY A 281 -3.77 10.23 2.55
CA GLY A 281 -4.71 9.71 1.57
C GLY A 281 -5.99 9.20 2.26
N GLY A 282 -6.41 7.98 1.95
CA GLY A 282 -7.58 7.34 2.55
C GLY A 282 -7.34 6.59 3.86
N ASN A 283 -6.16 6.78 4.48
CA ASN A 283 -5.68 6.06 5.65
C ASN A 283 -5.51 4.54 5.46
N SER A 284 -5.49 4.05 4.22
CA SER A 284 -5.37 2.63 3.91
C SER A 284 -4.11 2.00 4.49
N MET A 285 -2.97 2.72 4.38
CA MET A 285 -1.67 2.24 4.85
C MET A 285 -1.66 2.02 6.37
N ALA A 286 -2.14 3.00 7.14
CA ALA A 286 -2.23 2.88 8.60
C ALA A 286 -3.14 1.72 9.02
N LEU A 287 -4.31 1.56 8.38
CA LEU A 287 -5.22 0.44 8.65
C LEU A 287 -4.55 -0.91 8.43
N ALA A 288 -3.81 -1.07 7.34
CA ALA A 288 -3.11 -2.32 7.04
C ALA A 288 -1.93 -2.58 7.98
N LEU A 289 -1.15 -1.55 8.32
CA LEU A 289 -0.07 -1.67 9.30
C LEU A 289 -0.60 -2.04 10.68
N ARG A 290 -1.70 -1.41 11.13
CA ARG A 290 -2.38 -1.76 12.39
C ARG A 290 -2.82 -3.23 12.41
N ALA A 291 -3.36 -3.74 11.29
CA ALA A 291 -3.81 -5.13 11.19
C ALA A 291 -2.66 -6.15 11.33
N VAL A 292 -1.46 -5.80 10.85
CA VAL A 292 -0.32 -6.74 10.82
C VAL A 292 0.61 -6.59 12.01
N LEU A 293 0.82 -5.36 12.49
CA LEU A 293 1.70 -5.10 13.63
C LEU A 293 0.96 -5.22 14.97
N GLY A 294 -0.36 -5.05 14.95
CA GLY A 294 -1.21 -5.09 16.13
C GLY A 294 -1.42 -3.71 16.78
N PRO A 295 -2.19 -3.67 17.88
CA PRO A 295 -2.63 -2.43 18.53
C PRO A 295 -1.49 -1.65 19.22
N ALA A 296 -0.36 -2.31 19.52
CA ALA A 296 0.77 -1.66 20.19
C ALA A 296 1.63 -0.79 19.25
N ALA A 297 1.44 -0.87 17.93
CA ALA A 297 2.23 -0.10 16.98
C ALA A 297 1.88 1.39 17.09
N MET A 298 2.89 2.26 17.17
CA MET A 298 2.67 3.70 17.25
C MET A 298 2.65 4.25 15.82
N ILE A 299 1.50 4.70 15.34
CA ILE A 299 1.33 5.20 13.96
C ILE A 299 1.04 6.69 14.00
N GLU A 300 1.96 7.50 13.51
CA GLU A 300 1.79 8.93 13.33
C GLU A 300 1.59 9.24 11.84
N VAL A 301 0.58 10.02 11.50
CA VAL A 301 0.26 10.41 10.12
C VAL A 301 0.30 11.92 10.01
N VAL A 302 0.97 12.44 8.99
CA VAL A 302 1.03 13.87 8.67
C VAL A 302 0.18 14.14 7.44
N GLU A 303 -0.78 15.04 7.58
CA GLU A 303 -1.69 15.43 6.50
C GLU A 303 -1.82 16.94 6.45
N VAL A 304 -1.71 17.51 5.26
CA VAL A 304 -1.80 18.97 5.08
C VAL A 304 -3.26 19.41 4.90
N GLU A 305 -4.10 18.56 4.31
CA GLU A 305 -5.47 18.90 3.93
C GLU A 305 -6.50 18.39 4.96
N PRO A 306 -7.14 19.29 5.73
CA PRO A 306 -8.17 18.88 6.70
C PRO A 306 -9.38 18.18 6.08
N ALA A 307 -9.70 18.44 4.81
CA ALA A 307 -10.77 17.75 4.12
C ALA A 307 -10.50 16.23 3.98
N VAL A 308 -9.24 15.81 3.88
CA VAL A 308 -8.83 14.41 3.83
C VAL A 308 -9.13 13.73 5.18
N VAL A 309 -8.66 14.31 6.28
CA VAL A 309 -8.89 13.81 7.64
C VAL A 309 -10.40 13.71 7.94
N ALA A 310 -11.14 14.78 7.66
CA ALA A 310 -12.59 14.82 7.88
C ALA A 310 -13.34 13.76 7.06
N ALA A 311 -12.87 13.49 5.83
CA ALA A 311 -13.46 12.45 5.00
C ALA A 311 -13.20 11.05 5.59
N CYS A 312 -11.96 10.76 6.01
CA CYS A 312 -11.58 9.50 6.64
C CYS A 312 -12.33 9.22 7.94
N LEU A 313 -12.53 10.24 8.80
CA LEU A 313 -13.40 10.14 9.98
C LEU A 313 -14.83 9.77 9.58
N ARG A 314 -15.39 10.49 8.60
CA ARG A 314 -16.78 10.30 8.16
C ARG A 314 -17.03 8.91 7.56
N VAL A 315 -16.05 8.32 6.89
CA VAL A 315 -16.18 6.98 6.31
C VAL A 315 -15.70 5.86 7.24
N GLY A 316 -15.18 6.20 8.43
CA GLY A 316 -14.69 5.25 9.42
C GLY A 316 -13.40 4.54 9.00
N THR A 317 -12.51 5.21 8.27
CA THR A 317 -11.14 4.71 8.03
C THR A 317 -10.11 5.31 8.98
N LEU A 318 -10.51 6.32 9.76
CA LEU A 318 -9.77 6.86 10.90
C LEU A 318 -10.61 6.65 12.16
N ASP A 319 -10.06 5.98 13.17
CA ASP A 319 -10.69 5.76 14.47
C ASP A 319 -10.15 6.78 15.48
N GLU A 320 -11.02 7.60 16.05
CA GLU A 320 -10.63 8.59 17.08
C GLU A 320 -10.34 7.93 18.44
N GLY A 321 -10.72 6.67 18.63
CA GLY A 321 -10.46 5.91 19.85
C GLY A 321 -9.12 5.15 19.87
N ASP A 322 -8.32 5.19 18.80
CA ASP A 322 -7.01 4.54 18.77
C ASP A 322 -5.94 5.45 19.39
N ASP A 323 -5.64 5.24 20.68
CA ASP A 323 -4.61 5.98 21.43
C ASP A 323 -3.19 5.83 20.86
N HIS A 324 -2.95 4.84 19.99
CA HIS A 324 -1.68 4.59 19.34
C HIS A 324 -1.67 5.11 17.90
N MET A 325 -2.69 5.86 17.48
CA MET A 325 -2.74 6.57 16.22
C MET A 325 -2.83 8.08 16.44
N LYS A 326 -1.93 8.84 15.81
CA LYS A 326 -1.92 10.30 15.89
C LYS A 326 -1.91 10.93 14.51
N VAL A 327 -2.80 11.88 14.27
CA VAL A 327 -2.83 12.67 13.03
C VAL A 327 -2.34 14.08 13.30
N HIS A 328 -1.28 14.48 12.60
CA HIS A 328 -0.73 15.83 12.60
C HIS A 328 -1.26 16.57 11.38
N LEU A 329 -2.19 17.51 11.62
CA LEU A 329 -2.73 18.35 10.57
C LEU A 329 -1.77 19.53 10.30
N GLN A 330 -0.73 19.29 9.51
CA GLN A 330 0.35 20.24 9.23
C GLN A 330 1.04 19.89 7.90
N ASP A 331 1.77 20.84 7.31
CA ASP A 331 2.71 20.53 6.24
C ASP A 331 3.87 19.64 6.73
N ALA A 332 4.44 18.86 5.81
CA ALA A 332 5.49 17.89 6.13
C ALA A 332 6.76 18.55 6.70
N GLU A 333 7.16 19.73 6.22
CA GLU A 333 8.35 20.43 6.70
C GLU A 333 8.18 20.87 8.15
N GLY A 334 7.06 21.52 8.46
CA GLY A 334 6.71 21.96 9.80
C GLY A 334 6.65 20.80 10.79
N CYS A 335 6.03 19.68 10.39
CA CYS A 335 5.93 18.50 11.23
C CYS A 335 7.30 17.86 11.46
N LEU A 336 8.08 17.60 10.40
CA LEU A 336 9.42 17.00 10.51
C LEU A 336 10.36 17.81 11.40
N ARG A 337 10.24 19.15 11.46
CA ARG A 337 11.03 19.96 12.42
C ARG A 337 10.68 19.68 13.87
N ALA A 338 9.41 19.43 14.18
CA ALA A 338 8.92 19.26 15.55
C ALA A 338 9.03 17.83 16.07
N LEU A 339 9.03 16.83 15.18
CA LEU A 339 9.09 15.42 15.57
C LEU A 339 10.44 15.02 16.18
N PRO A 340 10.47 14.06 17.11
CA PRO A 340 11.70 13.57 17.74
C PRO A 340 12.66 12.90 16.74
N HIS A 341 13.96 13.01 17.03
CA HIS A 341 15.02 12.37 16.24
C HIS A 341 15.24 10.91 16.65
N HIS A 342 15.62 10.08 15.68
CA HIS A 342 16.02 8.69 15.90
C HIS A 342 15.02 7.77 16.60
N VAL A 343 13.72 7.93 16.33
CA VAL A 343 12.68 7.10 16.98
C VAL A 343 11.85 6.26 16.02
N TYR A 344 11.87 6.53 14.72
CA TYR A 344 10.99 5.83 13.78
C TYR A 344 11.70 4.63 13.16
N ASP A 345 11.05 3.47 13.21
CA ASP A 345 11.48 2.25 12.51
C ASP A 345 11.16 2.35 11.02
N PHE A 346 10.03 2.99 10.69
CA PHE A 346 9.57 3.23 9.32
C PHE A 346 9.08 4.65 9.15
N ILE A 347 9.48 5.27 8.04
CA ILE A 347 8.85 6.49 7.53
C ILE A 347 8.38 6.19 6.10
N PHE A 348 7.08 6.30 5.86
CA PHE A 348 6.49 6.22 4.53
C PHE A 348 6.23 7.63 4.02
N MET A 349 6.80 7.99 2.87
CA MET A 349 6.57 9.26 2.21
C MET A 349 5.73 9.03 0.95
N ASP A 350 4.46 9.40 1.06
CA ASP A 350 3.43 9.27 0.04
C ASP A 350 2.70 10.62 -0.12
N ILE A 351 3.49 11.68 -0.35
CA ILE A 351 3.02 13.06 -0.45
C ILE A 351 2.66 13.37 -1.89
N PHE A 352 1.37 13.40 -2.21
CA PHE A 352 0.86 13.76 -3.54
C PHE A 352 0.44 15.23 -3.61
N GLU A 353 0.87 15.95 -4.66
CA GLU A 353 0.41 17.30 -4.97
C GLU A 353 -0.69 17.24 -6.05
N PRO A 354 -1.97 17.47 -5.69
CA PRO A 354 -3.08 17.34 -6.63
C PRO A 354 -3.07 18.38 -7.75
N MET A 355 -2.46 19.56 -7.55
CA MET A 355 -2.46 20.58 -8.60
C MET A 355 -1.58 20.21 -9.80
N GLU A 356 -0.47 19.54 -9.53
CA GLU A 356 0.51 19.11 -10.54
C GLU A 356 0.40 17.60 -10.88
N ALA A 357 -0.43 16.86 -10.14
CA ALA A 357 -0.57 15.41 -10.24
C ALA A 357 0.75 14.64 -10.08
N THR A 358 1.61 15.07 -9.16
CA THR A 358 2.96 14.51 -8.95
C THR A 358 3.22 14.19 -7.48
N MET A 359 4.11 13.22 -7.23
CA MET A 359 4.67 12.99 -5.90
C MET A 359 5.71 14.04 -5.55
N GLN A 360 5.76 14.39 -4.26
CA GLN A 360 6.69 15.36 -3.71
C GLN A 360 7.71 14.67 -2.81
N ASN A 361 8.86 14.33 -3.39
CA ASN A 361 10.01 13.76 -2.67
C ASN A 361 11.15 14.78 -2.58
N LEU A 362 10.87 15.96 -2.02
CA LEU A 362 11.85 17.05 -1.95
C LEU A 362 13.07 16.64 -1.12
N HIS A 363 14.27 16.87 -1.65
CA HIS A 363 15.52 16.48 -0.97
C HIS A 363 15.64 17.00 0.48
N PRO A 364 15.20 18.23 0.84
CA PRO A 364 15.19 18.67 2.24
C PRO A 364 14.30 17.81 3.15
N TRP A 365 13.15 17.33 2.66
CA TRP A 365 12.27 16.46 3.43
C TRP A 365 12.87 15.08 3.61
N VAL A 366 13.50 14.52 2.56
CA VAL A 366 14.22 13.24 2.64
C VAL A 366 15.35 13.32 3.67
N ALA A 367 16.13 14.40 3.67
CA ALA A 367 17.17 14.65 4.66
C ALA A 367 16.59 14.78 6.07
N ALA A 368 15.53 15.56 6.26
CA ALA A 368 14.89 15.71 7.55
C ALA A 368 14.30 14.38 8.05
N ALA A 369 13.67 13.59 7.19
CA ALA A 369 13.12 12.27 7.52
C ALA A 369 14.23 11.28 7.95
N ARG A 370 15.39 11.28 7.27
CA ARG A 370 16.55 10.49 7.69
C ARG A 370 16.94 10.76 9.14
N GLU A 371 16.95 12.01 9.57
CA GLU A 371 17.29 12.38 10.96
C GLU A 371 16.26 11.90 11.99
N LYS A 372 15.06 11.47 11.56
CA LYS A 372 14.02 10.92 12.44
C LYS A 372 14.07 9.40 12.55
N LEU A 373 14.74 8.73 11.60
CA LEU A 373 14.88 7.27 11.61
C LEU A 373 15.82 6.81 12.72
N ALA A 374 15.39 5.76 13.41
CA ALA A 374 16.27 4.95 14.24
C ALA A 374 17.36 4.29 13.37
N ALA A 375 18.45 3.84 14.00
CA ALA A 375 19.49 3.08 13.32
C ALA A 375 18.91 1.81 12.67
N GLY A 376 19.17 1.60 11.37
CA GLY A 376 18.57 0.51 10.61
C GLY A 376 17.10 0.73 10.21
N GLY A 377 16.49 1.87 10.56
CA GLY A 377 15.14 2.24 10.15
C GLY A 377 15.03 2.52 8.66
N LEU A 378 13.82 2.41 8.10
CA LEU A 378 13.58 2.49 6.66
C LEU A 378 12.80 3.75 6.28
N LEU A 379 13.34 4.54 5.35
CA LEU A 379 12.55 5.52 4.58
C LEU A 379 12.03 4.84 3.32
N VAL A 380 10.71 4.89 3.11
CA VAL A 380 10.02 4.28 1.98
C VAL A 380 9.31 5.38 1.20
N MET A 381 9.57 5.50 -0.10
CA MET A 381 9.05 6.60 -0.92
C MET A 381 8.32 6.04 -2.13
N ASN A 382 7.17 6.65 -2.46
CA ASN A 382 6.52 6.49 -3.74
C ASN A 382 7.07 7.54 -4.71
N GLU A 383 7.64 7.10 -5.84
CA GLU A 383 8.27 7.96 -6.83
C GLU A 383 7.59 7.79 -8.19
N HIS A 384 7.11 8.87 -8.81
CA HIS A 384 6.49 8.87 -10.14
C HIS A 384 7.52 8.83 -11.28
N GLN A 385 8.56 8.03 -11.10
CA GLN A 385 9.59 7.79 -12.10
C GLN A 385 10.03 6.32 -12.05
N LEU A 386 10.43 5.79 -13.20
CA LEU A 386 11.11 4.50 -13.25
C LEU A 386 12.47 4.60 -12.56
N PRO A 387 12.87 3.58 -11.79
CA PRO A 387 14.06 3.70 -10.98
C PRO A 387 15.31 3.60 -11.88
N SER A 388 16.24 4.52 -11.68
CA SER A 388 17.54 4.54 -12.36
C SER A 388 18.66 4.79 -11.36
N ALA A 389 19.88 4.33 -11.66
CA ALA A 389 21.02 4.55 -10.77
C ALA A 389 21.35 6.03 -10.57
N GLU A 390 21.15 6.83 -11.62
CA GLU A 390 21.30 8.29 -11.57
C GLU A 390 20.23 8.94 -10.68
N GLY A 391 18.96 8.57 -10.86
CA GLY A 391 17.85 9.10 -10.06
C GLY A 391 17.96 8.74 -8.56
N LEU A 392 18.58 7.60 -8.23
CA LEU A 392 18.79 7.17 -6.84
C LEU A 392 20.07 7.70 -6.19
N ALA A 393 21.01 8.27 -6.96
CA ALA A 393 22.28 8.74 -6.41
C ALA A 393 22.14 9.83 -5.33
N PRO A 394 21.20 10.80 -5.40
CA PRO A 394 20.96 11.73 -4.29
C PRO A 394 20.64 11.00 -2.97
N TYR A 395 19.81 9.96 -3.02
CA TYR A 395 19.51 9.13 -1.84
C TYR A 395 20.73 8.36 -1.35
N GLY A 396 21.55 7.83 -2.27
CA GLY A 396 22.81 7.15 -1.92
C GLY A 396 23.81 8.07 -1.23
N LYS A 397 23.88 9.35 -1.62
CA LYS A 397 24.73 10.35 -0.92
C LYS A 397 24.27 10.60 0.51
N LEU A 398 22.96 10.55 0.74
CA LEU A 398 22.35 10.85 2.03
C LEU A 398 22.36 9.63 2.98
N PHE A 399 22.02 8.44 2.48
CA PHE A 399 21.89 7.21 3.28
C PHE A 399 23.16 6.35 3.29
N GLY A 400 24.12 6.62 2.41
CA GLY A 400 25.37 5.89 2.28
C GLY A 400 25.39 4.93 1.09
N ASP A 401 26.62 4.60 0.66
CA ASP A 401 26.85 3.66 -0.44
C ASP A 401 26.23 2.29 -0.15
N GLY A 402 25.41 1.81 -1.07
CA GLY A 402 24.76 0.51 -0.97
C GLY A 402 23.46 0.49 -0.15
N ASN A 403 23.05 1.58 0.50
CA ASN A 403 21.88 1.61 1.38
C ASN A 403 20.55 1.99 0.70
N VAL A 404 20.52 1.98 -0.64
CA VAL A 404 19.33 2.35 -1.43
C VAL A 404 18.93 1.23 -2.37
N GLN A 405 17.65 0.91 -2.36
CA GLN A 405 17.04 -0.03 -3.29
C GLN A 405 15.76 0.54 -3.88
N ALA A 406 15.41 0.14 -5.09
CA ALA A 406 14.14 0.51 -5.68
C ALA A 406 13.56 -0.62 -6.53
N VAL A 407 12.24 -0.64 -6.64
CA VAL A 407 11.50 -1.56 -7.51
C VAL A 407 10.53 -0.77 -8.36
N ASN A 408 10.50 -1.05 -9.66
CA ASN A 408 9.50 -0.45 -10.55
C ASN A 408 8.14 -1.11 -10.33
N LEU A 409 7.04 -0.40 -10.55
CA LEU A 409 5.70 -0.99 -10.50
C LEU A 409 5.24 -1.33 -11.92
N ARG A 410 5.00 -2.63 -12.19
CA ARG A 410 4.65 -3.12 -13.52
C ARG A 410 3.45 -2.39 -14.11
N GLY A 411 3.64 -1.79 -15.29
CA GLY A 411 2.58 -1.12 -16.04
C GLY A 411 2.34 0.33 -15.62
N TRP A 412 3.14 0.88 -14.71
CA TRP A 412 3.12 2.29 -14.31
C TRP A 412 4.51 2.92 -14.37
N ASN A 413 4.55 4.23 -14.55
CA ASN A 413 5.77 5.03 -14.46
C ASN A 413 6.05 5.39 -13.00
N GLU A 414 6.02 4.39 -12.13
CA GLU A 414 6.17 4.55 -10.69
C GLU A 414 7.17 3.54 -10.14
N SER A 415 7.80 3.90 -9.03
CA SER A 415 8.67 3.03 -8.27
C SER A 415 8.51 3.23 -6.78
N VAL A 416 8.82 2.17 -6.05
CA VAL A 416 9.01 2.23 -4.60
C VAL A 416 10.49 2.26 -4.33
N VAL A 417 10.95 3.30 -3.63
CA VAL A 417 12.34 3.45 -3.17
C VAL A 417 12.39 3.16 -1.68
N VAL A 418 13.34 2.33 -1.25
CA VAL A 418 13.63 2.04 0.16
C VAL A 418 15.07 2.45 0.45
N CYS A 419 15.24 3.33 1.43
CA CYS A 419 16.53 3.76 1.95
C CYS A 419 16.68 3.27 3.40
N VAL A 420 17.81 2.66 3.72
CA VAL A 420 18.10 2.12 5.05
C VAL A 420 18.99 3.11 5.81
N ALA A 421 18.54 3.55 6.98
CA ALA A 421 19.33 4.43 7.85
C ALA A 421 20.56 3.67 8.38
N PRO A 422 21.76 4.24 8.30
CA PRO A 422 22.97 3.57 8.76
C PRO A 422 23.04 3.49 10.29
N GLY A 423 23.98 2.72 10.81
CA GLY A 423 24.34 2.67 12.23
C GLY A 423 23.77 1.48 12.98
N SER A 424 23.23 0.49 12.27
CA SER A 424 22.79 -0.77 12.87
C SER A 424 23.59 -1.94 12.28
N PRO A 425 24.32 -2.71 13.11
CA PRO A 425 25.05 -3.89 12.64
C PRO A 425 24.17 -4.96 11.99
N GLU A 426 22.86 -4.97 12.28
CA GLU A 426 21.92 -5.93 11.70
C GLU A 426 21.51 -5.60 10.25
N THR A 427 21.78 -4.38 9.80
CA THR A 427 21.33 -3.88 8.49
C THR A 427 22.45 -3.30 7.65
N ASP A 428 23.48 -2.75 8.29
CA ASP A 428 24.60 -2.10 7.61
C ASP A 428 25.29 -3.11 6.67
N THR A 429 25.63 -2.66 5.45
CA THR A 429 26.28 -3.43 4.37
C THR A 429 25.45 -4.51 3.67
N TYR A 430 24.37 -5.01 4.26
CA TYR A 430 23.58 -6.12 3.69
C TYR A 430 22.60 -5.73 2.59
N THR A 431 22.30 -4.44 2.45
CA THR A 431 21.31 -3.95 1.48
C THR A 431 21.61 -4.40 0.03
N LEU A 432 22.89 -4.48 -0.35
CA LEU A 432 23.32 -4.98 -1.66
C LEU A 432 23.36 -6.51 -1.78
N GLU A 433 23.13 -7.23 -0.69
CA GLU A 433 23.08 -8.69 -0.65
C GLU A 433 21.66 -9.24 -0.77
N ILE A 434 20.63 -8.39 -0.57
CA ILE A 434 19.23 -8.80 -0.68
C ILE A 434 18.96 -9.39 -2.06
N SER A 435 18.69 -10.69 -2.08
CA SER A 435 18.47 -11.49 -3.28
C SER A 435 17.06 -12.06 -3.28
N LYS A 436 16.65 -12.61 -4.42
CA LYS A 436 15.35 -13.27 -4.55
C LYS A 436 15.14 -14.37 -3.51
N SER A 437 16.20 -15.10 -3.14
CA SER A 437 16.12 -16.17 -2.15
C SER A 437 15.76 -15.64 -0.76
N TYR A 438 16.40 -14.55 -0.32
CA TYR A 438 16.07 -13.91 0.95
C TYR A 438 14.65 -13.36 0.96
N THR A 439 14.24 -12.65 -0.10
CA THR A 439 12.88 -12.13 -0.19
C THR A 439 11.83 -13.24 -0.24
N ASN A 440 12.16 -14.42 -0.79
CA ASN A 440 11.24 -15.56 -0.83
C ASN A 440 11.02 -16.15 0.57
N VAL A 441 12.10 -16.30 1.36
CA VAL A 441 11.98 -16.72 2.76
C VAL A 441 11.22 -15.68 3.57
N ALA A 442 11.52 -14.39 3.40
CA ALA A 442 10.79 -13.31 4.04
C ALA A 442 9.29 -13.33 3.69
N PHE A 443 8.94 -13.52 2.41
CA PHE A 443 7.55 -13.66 1.98
C PHE A 443 6.86 -14.83 2.68
N ASN A 444 7.50 -16.00 2.74
CA ASN A 444 6.93 -17.17 3.40
C ASN A 444 6.72 -16.98 4.91
N VAL A 445 7.58 -16.20 5.59
CA VAL A 445 7.36 -15.80 7.00
C VAL A 445 6.03 -15.04 7.11
N TYR A 446 5.80 -14.05 6.25
CA TYR A 446 4.57 -13.26 6.29
C TYR A 446 3.34 -14.06 5.84
N GLU A 447 3.46 -14.93 4.85
CA GLU A 447 2.36 -15.78 4.39
C GLU A 447 1.94 -16.79 5.48
N ALA A 448 2.89 -17.29 6.27
CA ALA A 448 2.58 -18.16 7.41
C ALA A 448 1.93 -17.41 8.58
N LEU A 449 2.32 -16.15 8.82
CA LEU A 449 1.79 -15.32 9.92
C LEU A 449 0.45 -14.65 9.58
N VAL A 450 0.32 -14.14 8.35
CA VAL A 450 -0.83 -13.37 7.87
C VAL A 450 -1.13 -13.77 6.41
N PRO A 451 -1.75 -14.94 6.18
CA PRO A 451 -1.98 -15.47 4.84
C PRO A 451 -2.72 -14.50 3.93
N GLY A 452 -2.25 -14.35 2.69
CA GLY A 452 -2.84 -13.43 1.73
C GLY A 452 -2.67 -11.95 2.07
N TRP A 453 -1.85 -11.57 3.05
CA TRP A 453 -1.60 -10.16 3.33
C TRP A 453 -0.65 -9.50 2.33
N LEU A 454 0.39 -10.21 1.86
CA LEU A 454 1.30 -9.69 0.84
C LEU A 454 0.84 -10.09 -0.57
N PRO A 455 1.00 -9.22 -1.59
CA PRO A 455 0.76 -9.61 -2.96
C PRO A 455 1.70 -10.75 -3.34
N HIS A 456 1.23 -11.64 -4.23
CA HIS A 456 1.99 -12.82 -4.62
C HIS A 456 3.39 -12.43 -5.10
N PHE A 457 4.44 -12.99 -4.49
CA PHE A 457 5.84 -12.55 -4.64
C PHE A 457 6.41 -12.54 -6.08
N SER A 458 5.71 -13.13 -7.05
CA SER A 458 6.10 -13.15 -8.47
C SER A 458 6.33 -11.77 -9.08
N TRP A 459 5.82 -10.71 -8.44
CA TRP A 459 6.11 -9.32 -8.78
C TRP A 459 7.53 -8.89 -8.43
N LEU A 460 8.38 -9.71 -7.80
CA LEU A 460 9.83 -9.48 -7.67
C LEU A 460 10.60 -10.49 -8.50
N VAL A 461 11.00 -10.10 -9.72
CA VAL A 461 11.61 -11.03 -10.67
C VAL A 461 13.10 -11.19 -10.43
N ARG A 462 13.83 -10.07 -10.42
CA ARG A 462 15.29 -10.05 -10.39
C ARG A 462 15.78 -8.77 -9.73
N ALA A 463 16.86 -8.90 -8.96
CA ALA A 463 17.61 -7.77 -8.42
C ALA A 463 18.96 -7.64 -9.15
N LYS A 464 19.41 -6.41 -9.38
CA LYS A 464 20.75 -6.11 -9.91
C LYS A 464 21.36 -4.94 -9.15
N THR A 465 22.65 -5.01 -8.89
CA THR A 465 23.41 -3.85 -8.38
C THR A 465 23.79 -2.94 -9.54
N HIS A 466 23.50 -1.66 -9.39
CA HIS A 466 23.88 -0.62 -10.33
C HIS A 466 24.84 0.37 -9.67
N TYR A 467 25.59 1.09 -10.50
CA TYR A 467 26.63 2.03 -10.08
C TYR A 467 26.42 3.36 -10.78
N PHE A 468 26.47 4.46 -10.03
CA PHE A 468 26.51 5.82 -10.56
C PHE A 468 27.32 6.71 -9.63
N GLN A 469 28.28 7.47 -10.16
CA GLN A 469 29.18 8.33 -9.36
C GLN A 469 29.83 7.62 -8.16
N LYS A 470 30.27 6.36 -8.34
CA LYS A 470 30.82 5.47 -7.30
C LYS A 470 29.84 5.05 -6.20
N LEU A 471 28.57 5.42 -6.29
CA LEU A 471 27.51 4.96 -5.40
C LEU A 471 26.83 3.74 -6.01
N ARG A 472 26.57 2.75 -5.15
CA ARG A 472 25.87 1.51 -5.45
C ARG A 472 24.44 1.59 -4.97
N CYS A 473 23.53 1.09 -5.78
CA CYS A 473 22.13 0.87 -5.41
C CYS A 473 21.63 -0.47 -5.96
N ARG A 474 20.55 -1.00 -5.39
CA ARG A 474 19.89 -2.20 -5.91
C ARG A 474 18.64 -1.81 -6.70
N LEU A 475 18.54 -2.27 -7.94
CA LEU A 475 17.33 -2.13 -8.74
C LEU A 475 16.66 -3.50 -8.89
N TRP A 476 15.37 -3.53 -8.59
CA TRP A 476 14.50 -4.69 -8.75
C TRP A 476 13.63 -4.49 -9.98
N THR A 477 13.57 -5.51 -10.83
CA THR A 477 12.58 -5.60 -11.90
C THR A 477 11.35 -6.33 -11.37
N SER A 478 10.19 -5.70 -11.45
CA SER A 478 8.92 -6.34 -11.10
C SER A 478 8.32 -7.21 -12.18
#